data_AF-A0A812GRN2-F1
#
_entry.id   AF-A0A812GRN2-F1
#
_cell.length_a   1.000
_cell.length_b   1.000
_cell.length_c   1.000
_cell.angle_alpha   90.00
_cell.angle_beta   90.00
_cell.angle_gamma   90.00
#
_symmetry.space_group_name_H-M   'P 1'
#
loop_
_entity.id
_entity.type
_entity.pdbx_description
1 polymer ?
#
loop_
_entity_poly.entity_id
_entity_poly.type
_entity_poly.pdbx_seq_one_letter_code
_entity_poly.pdbx_strand_id
1 'polypeptide(L)'
;MAFQLCSREPWDLFVEAGVSVGRQLFALVFILVQVLGPRSHDNLMSCDPLRCGWYSSIFCEYTKAYVRCFPLLAMAVSLMVATRMVLNHRIYYQLLKHDLLISFEPLLPSQDSLFRLLLWCFANAFPHFIINIWLAHREAFHLVKLGDLASSAQKLMAANVLHEAHQVAVFYFVPAIVFLLFLFTSYDTEALLLPLSKFFEDDFEASRTALKRVRFMRESDVAARVQKGLQLKGDGATIGDAFQELADTTATDAPATVARTSRLQLRAAADKQRLQEDARLRVTWTMWPARLLLDPRLSDKESVIFRCLWHVFLAVIGLLMLVVFYCLSCQIWKDVGDVWSGQMPDMAGVLVEFVHFGIAAYLCIMLFRQSASEASR
;
A
#
# COMPACT_ATOMS: atom_id res chain seq x y z
N MET A 1 -24.37 0.85 -26.88
CA MET A 1 -22.89 0.71 -26.94
C MET A 1 -22.21 1.05 -25.62
N ALA A 2 -22.59 2.10 -24.89
CA ALA A 2 -22.02 2.39 -23.55
C ALA A 2 -22.13 1.23 -22.54
N PHE A 3 -23.21 0.42 -22.59
CA PHE A 3 -23.34 -0.81 -21.79
C PHE A 3 -22.38 -1.94 -22.21
N GLN A 4 -21.94 -1.95 -23.48
CA GLN A 4 -20.96 -2.91 -24.02
C GLN A 4 -19.53 -2.57 -23.53
N LEU A 5 -19.23 -1.29 -23.31
CA LEU A 5 -17.99 -0.86 -22.64
C LEU A 5 -17.98 -1.19 -21.14
N CYS A 6 -19.17 -1.36 -20.53
CA CYS A 6 -19.32 -1.68 -19.11
C CYS A 6 -19.07 -3.16 -18.79
N SER A 7 -18.98 -4.04 -19.81
CA SER A 7 -18.56 -5.43 -19.65
C SER A 7 -17.07 -5.63 -19.93
N ARG A 8 -16.20 -4.80 -19.33
CA ARG A 8 -14.78 -5.17 -19.27
C ARG A 8 -14.68 -6.58 -18.69
N GLU A 9 -13.99 -7.45 -19.42
CA GLU A 9 -13.78 -8.80 -18.93
C GLU A 9 -13.02 -8.71 -17.60
N PRO A 10 -13.37 -9.53 -16.60
CA PRO A 10 -12.69 -9.50 -15.30
C PRO A 10 -11.16 -9.51 -15.42
N TRP A 11 -10.63 -10.18 -16.45
CA TRP A 11 -9.22 -10.27 -16.77
C TRP A 11 -8.54 -8.91 -17.01
N ASP A 12 -9.19 -7.99 -17.71
CA ASP A 12 -8.62 -6.67 -18.02
C ASP A 12 -8.33 -5.88 -16.74
N LEU A 13 -9.19 -6.03 -15.72
CA LEU A 13 -9.00 -5.36 -14.42
C LEU A 13 -7.76 -5.90 -13.69
N PHE A 14 -7.52 -7.21 -13.74
CA PHE A 14 -6.33 -7.81 -13.14
C PHE A 14 -5.06 -7.44 -13.90
N VAL A 15 -5.11 -7.37 -15.23
CA VAL A 15 -3.98 -6.93 -16.05
C VAL A 15 -3.66 -5.46 -15.79
N GLU A 16 -4.66 -4.58 -15.78
CA GLU A 16 -4.50 -3.16 -15.48
C GLU A 16 -3.90 -2.94 -14.09
N ALA A 17 -4.41 -3.67 -13.09
CA ALA A 17 -3.85 -3.62 -11.74
C ALA A 17 -2.43 -4.18 -11.67
N GLY A 18 -2.18 -5.30 -12.34
CA GLY A 18 -0.86 -5.92 -12.44
C GLY A 18 0.16 -5.02 -13.12
N VAL A 19 -0.21 -4.27 -14.17
CA VAL A 19 0.66 -3.31 -14.85
C VAL A 19 0.96 -2.11 -13.95
N SER A 20 -0.07 -1.56 -13.29
CA SER A 20 0.08 -0.43 -12.37
C SER A 20 1.04 -0.78 -11.21
N VAL A 21 0.81 -1.93 -10.58
CA VAL A 21 1.59 -2.39 -9.42
C VAL A 21 2.94 -2.95 -9.85
N GLY A 22 3.02 -3.59 -11.01
CA GLY A 22 4.26 -4.14 -11.55
C GLY A 22 5.34 -3.08 -11.76
N ARG A 23 4.96 -1.86 -12.19
CA ARG A 23 5.89 -0.72 -12.28
C ARG A 23 6.47 -0.34 -10.91
N GLN A 24 5.63 -0.33 -9.88
CA GLN A 24 6.05 -0.04 -8.51
C GLN A 24 6.95 -1.15 -7.96
N LEU A 25 6.56 -2.42 -8.14
CA LEU A 25 7.33 -3.58 -7.69
C LEU A 25 8.70 -3.65 -8.39
N PHE A 26 8.80 -3.29 -9.66
CA PHE A 26 10.08 -3.26 -10.37
C PHE A 26 11.07 -2.28 -9.71
N ALA A 27 10.63 -1.07 -9.37
CA ALA A 27 11.45 -0.09 -8.67
C ALA A 27 11.90 -0.61 -7.29
N LEU A 28 11.01 -1.30 -6.55
CA LEU A 28 11.34 -1.87 -5.25
C LEU A 28 12.29 -3.06 -5.35
N VAL A 29 12.12 -3.95 -6.34
CA VAL A 29 13.03 -5.07 -6.59
C VAL A 29 14.42 -4.55 -6.91
N PHE A 30 14.53 -3.47 -7.67
CA PHE A 30 15.82 -2.83 -7.92
C PHE A 30 16.51 -2.37 -6.63
N ILE A 31 15.78 -1.69 -5.73
CA ILE A 31 16.30 -1.31 -4.40
C ILE A 31 16.69 -2.55 -3.59
N LEU A 32 15.86 -3.60 -3.57
CA LEU A 32 16.14 -4.84 -2.83
C LEU A 32 17.41 -5.53 -3.29
N VAL A 33 17.65 -5.60 -4.60
CA VAL A 33 18.87 -6.21 -5.14
C VAL A 33 20.11 -5.42 -4.70
N GLN A 34 20.03 -4.10 -4.62
CA GLN A 34 21.16 -3.26 -4.18
C GLN A 34 21.40 -3.33 -2.67
N VAL A 35 20.32 -3.41 -1.88
CA VAL A 35 20.37 -3.35 -0.41
C VAL A 35 20.58 -4.72 0.23
N LEU A 36 20.01 -5.78 -0.33
CA LEU A 36 20.09 -7.15 0.20
C LEU A 36 21.02 -8.07 -0.62
N GLY A 37 21.47 -7.62 -1.79
CA GLY A 37 22.31 -8.42 -2.66
C GLY A 37 23.72 -8.68 -2.12
N PRO A 38 24.52 -9.50 -2.82
CA PRO A 38 25.89 -9.81 -2.42
C PRO A 38 26.78 -8.58 -2.25
N ARG A 39 26.54 -7.51 -3.02
CA ARG A 39 27.26 -6.23 -2.98
C ARG A 39 26.69 -5.22 -1.96
N SER A 40 25.79 -5.66 -1.08
CA SER A 40 25.22 -4.79 -0.05
C SER A 40 26.29 -4.16 0.85
N HIS A 41 27.43 -4.83 1.05
CA HIS A 41 28.57 -4.31 1.80
C HIS A 41 29.29 -3.13 1.13
N ASP A 42 29.18 -3.00 -0.20
CA ASP A 42 29.73 -1.85 -0.94
C ASP A 42 28.82 -0.63 -0.81
N ASN A 43 27.51 -0.86 -0.67
CA ASN A 43 26.49 0.19 -0.68
C ASN A 43 26.10 0.67 0.73
N LEU A 44 26.29 -0.16 1.76
CA LEU A 44 25.95 0.13 3.16
C LEU A 44 27.22 0.16 4.01
N MET A 45 27.39 1.20 4.80
CA MET A 45 28.57 1.30 5.67
C MET A 45 28.55 0.26 6.79
N SER A 46 29.75 -0.15 7.22
CA SER A 46 29.95 -0.93 8.44
C SER A 46 29.71 -0.05 9.68
N CYS A 47 28.77 -0.43 10.55
CA CYS A 47 28.49 0.30 11.79
C CYS A 47 29.43 -0.12 12.93
N ASP A 48 30.75 -0.17 12.68
CA ASP A 48 31.73 -0.62 13.68
C ASP A 48 31.84 0.40 14.83
N PRO A 49 31.58 0.01 16.10
CA PRO A 49 31.69 0.90 17.26
C PRO A 49 33.10 1.45 17.48
N LEU A 50 34.15 0.77 17.00
CA LEU A 50 35.53 1.27 17.07
C LEU A 50 35.76 2.45 16.12
N ARG A 51 35.08 2.46 14.98
CA ARG A 51 35.24 3.48 13.94
C ARG A 51 34.33 4.68 14.17
N CYS A 52 33.05 4.45 14.45
CA CYS A 52 32.06 5.53 14.57
C CYS A 52 31.74 5.92 16.03
N GLY A 53 32.16 5.11 17.01
CA GLY A 53 31.77 5.27 18.41
C GLY A 53 30.49 4.50 18.74
N TRP A 54 30.35 4.13 20.01
CA TRP A 54 29.28 3.22 20.47
C TRP A 54 27.86 3.71 20.14
N TYR A 55 27.52 4.95 20.49
CA TYR A 55 26.18 5.50 20.25
C TYR A 55 25.87 5.68 18.75
N SER A 56 26.86 6.10 17.97
CA SER A 56 26.71 6.25 16.52
C SER A 56 26.57 4.90 15.83
N SER A 57 27.23 3.85 16.32
CA SER A 57 27.07 2.47 15.84
C SER A 57 25.65 1.96 16.06
N ILE A 58 25.08 2.15 17.27
CA ILE A 58 23.69 1.78 17.57
C ILE A 58 22.70 2.51 16.64
N PHE A 59 22.88 3.82 16.47
CA PHE A 59 22.00 4.61 15.60
C PHE A 59 22.19 4.26 14.10
N CYS A 60 23.43 3.93 13.70
CA CYS A 60 23.75 3.44 12.37
C CYS A 60 23.02 2.13 12.07
N GLU A 61 23.07 1.13 12.97
CA GLU A 61 22.37 -0.15 12.77
C GLU A 61 20.84 0.03 12.80
N TYR A 62 20.31 0.87 13.69
CA TYR A 62 18.89 1.24 13.69
C TYR A 62 18.43 1.79 12.33
N THR A 63 19.14 2.77 11.77
CA THR A 63 18.77 3.41 10.50
C THR A 63 19.04 2.50 9.29
N LYS A 64 20.06 1.65 9.35
CA LYS A 64 20.39 0.62 8.34
C LYS A 64 19.29 -0.43 8.23
N ALA A 65 18.69 -0.84 9.35
CA ALA A 65 17.53 -1.73 9.34
C ALA A 65 16.35 -1.10 8.58
N TYR A 66 16.10 0.21 8.70
CA TYR A 66 15.09 0.88 7.88
C TYR A 66 15.42 0.88 6.38
N VAL A 67 16.70 1.03 6.01
CA VAL A 67 17.14 0.93 4.61
C VAL A 67 16.79 -0.45 4.03
N ARG A 68 16.99 -1.52 4.81
CA ARG A 68 16.68 -2.91 4.43
C ARG A 68 15.17 -3.21 4.42
N CYS A 69 14.44 -2.78 5.45
CA CYS A 69 13.02 -3.12 5.62
C CYS A 69 12.07 -2.26 4.79
N PHE A 70 12.44 -1.02 4.45
CA PHE A 70 11.61 -0.11 3.65
C PHE A 70 11.08 -0.76 2.36
N PRO A 71 11.92 -1.30 1.46
CA PRO A 71 11.43 -1.85 0.20
C PRO A 71 10.57 -3.11 0.39
N LEU A 72 10.86 -3.93 1.40
CA LEU A 72 10.08 -5.13 1.74
C LEU A 72 8.67 -4.77 2.22
N LEU A 73 8.57 -3.78 3.13
CA LEU A 73 7.29 -3.28 3.61
C LEU A 73 6.51 -2.54 2.51
N ALA A 74 7.21 -1.77 1.69
CA ALA A 74 6.63 -1.09 0.53
C ALA A 74 5.99 -2.08 -0.45
N MET A 75 6.61 -3.23 -0.70
CA MET A 75 6.01 -4.29 -1.53
C MET A 75 4.71 -4.80 -0.90
N ALA A 76 4.71 -5.10 0.40
CA ALA A 76 3.52 -5.57 1.10
C ALA A 76 2.37 -4.56 1.03
N VAL A 77 2.66 -3.26 1.22
CA VAL A 77 1.66 -2.19 1.11
C VAL A 77 1.15 -2.05 -0.32
N SER A 78 2.02 -2.10 -1.34
CA SER A 78 1.60 -2.04 -2.74
C SER A 78 0.69 -3.21 -3.14
N LEU A 79 0.93 -4.42 -2.63
CA LEU A 79 0.06 -5.58 -2.85
C LEU A 79 -1.32 -5.40 -2.19
N MET A 80 -1.37 -4.76 -1.02
CA MET A 80 -2.63 -4.39 -0.38
C MET A 80 -3.41 -3.34 -1.17
N VAL A 81 -2.73 -2.31 -1.68
CA VAL A 81 -3.33 -1.28 -2.53
C VAL A 81 -3.83 -1.88 -3.85
N ALA A 82 -3.06 -2.79 -4.46
CA ALA A 82 -3.45 -3.53 -5.67
C ALA A 82 -4.78 -4.26 -5.47
N THR A 83 -4.88 -5.02 -4.38
CA THR A 83 -6.06 -5.77 -3.98
C THR A 83 -7.28 -4.86 -3.89
N ARG A 84 -7.13 -3.72 -3.20
CA ARG A 84 -8.19 -2.74 -3.04
C ARG A 84 -8.62 -2.14 -4.38
N MET A 85 -7.67 -1.81 -5.25
CA MET A 85 -7.95 -1.20 -6.54
C MET A 85 -8.76 -2.12 -7.44
N VAL A 86 -8.41 -3.41 -7.53
CA VAL A 86 -9.17 -4.42 -8.29
C VAL A 86 -10.61 -4.53 -7.78
N LEU A 87 -10.79 -4.60 -6.46
CA LEU A 87 -12.10 -4.69 -5.81
C LEU A 87 -12.95 -3.45 -6.07
N ASN A 88 -12.37 -2.26 -5.89
CA ASN A 88 -13.04 -0.98 -6.10
C ASN A 88 -13.45 -0.77 -7.56
N HIS A 89 -12.58 -1.12 -8.51
CA HIS A 89 -12.92 -1.05 -9.93
C HIS A 89 -14.06 -2.01 -10.26
N ARG A 90 -13.97 -3.28 -9.81
CA ARG A 90 -15.00 -4.28 -10.10
C ARG A 90 -16.35 -3.85 -9.53
N ILE A 91 -16.41 -3.41 -8.27
CA ILE A 91 -17.68 -3.01 -7.65
C ILE A 91 -18.26 -1.76 -8.30
N TYR A 92 -17.43 -0.79 -8.70
CA TYR A 92 -17.90 0.42 -9.37
C TYR A 92 -18.64 0.10 -10.67
N TYR A 93 -18.01 -0.66 -11.56
CA TYR A 93 -18.62 -1.02 -12.84
C TYR A 93 -19.85 -1.91 -12.64
N GLN A 94 -19.81 -2.83 -11.67
CA GLN A 94 -20.96 -3.67 -11.35
C GLN A 94 -22.13 -2.86 -10.82
N LEU A 95 -21.93 -1.90 -9.91
CA LEU A 95 -23.01 -1.01 -9.46
C LEU A 95 -23.57 -0.18 -10.62
N LEU A 96 -22.70 0.35 -11.49
CA LEU A 96 -23.13 1.16 -12.63
C LEU A 96 -24.00 0.35 -13.61
N LYS A 97 -23.72 -0.94 -13.81
CA LYS A 97 -24.57 -1.85 -14.62
C LYS A 97 -25.99 -1.98 -14.07
N HIS A 98 -26.19 -1.74 -12.78
CA HIS A 98 -27.46 -1.89 -12.08
C HIS A 98 -28.09 -0.54 -11.69
N ASP A 99 -27.80 0.53 -12.44
CA ASP A 99 -28.31 1.89 -12.20
C ASP A 99 -27.98 2.43 -10.79
N LEU A 100 -26.83 2.02 -10.24
CA LEU A 100 -26.32 2.47 -8.96
C LEU A 100 -25.00 3.20 -9.15
N LEU A 101 -24.88 4.40 -8.56
CA LEU A 101 -23.64 5.16 -8.56
C LEU A 101 -23.15 5.34 -7.14
N ILE A 102 -21.97 4.81 -6.87
CA ILE A 102 -21.27 5.00 -5.61
C ILE A 102 -20.30 6.18 -5.75
N SER A 103 -20.28 7.06 -4.76
CA SER A 103 -19.19 8.01 -4.56
C SER A 103 -18.23 7.43 -3.55
N PHE A 104 -17.02 7.13 -4.03
CA PHE A 104 -15.92 6.74 -3.16
C PHE A 104 -15.46 7.97 -2.38
N GLU A 105 -15.17 7.78 -1.10
CA GLU A 105 -14.60 8.87 -0.31
C GLU A 105 -13.12 9.01 -0.69
N PRO A 106 -12.65 10.19 -1.15
CA PRO A 106 -11.27 10.36 -1.54
C PRO A 106 -10.37 10.14 -0.31
N LEU A 107 -9.57 9.07 -0.33
CA LEU A 107 -8.55 8.87 0.70
C LEU A 107 -7.33 9.70 0.36
N LEU A 108 -7.16 10.80 1.09
CA LEU A 108 -5.89 11.52 1.10
C LEU A 108 -4.79 10.56 1.60
N PRO A 109 -3.68 10.40 0.85
CA PRO A 109 -2.56 9.53 1.27
C PRO A 109 -2.00 9.91 2.65
N SER A 110 -2.05 11.20 3.01
CA SER A 110 -1.64 11.68 4.32
C SER A 110 -2.51 11.17 5.48
N GLN A 111 -3.74 10.74 5.22
CA GLN A 111 -4.64 10.18 6.23
C GLN A 111 -4.44 8.66 6.38
N ASP A 112 -3.97 7.97 5.33
CA ASP A 112 -3.69 6.54 5.41
C ASP A 112 -2.50 6.26 6.36
N SER A 113 -2.68 5.33 7.29
CA SER A 113 -1.62 4.88 8.19
C SER A 113 -0.52 4.13 7.46
N LEU A 114 -0.82 3.38 6.39
CA LEU A 114 0.18 2.63 5.63
C LEU A 114 1.11 3.56 4.84
N PHE A 115 0.56 4.57 4.17
CA PHE A 115 1.36 5.56 3.47
C PHE A 115 2.23 6.39 4.44
N ARG A 116 1.67 6.82 5.58
CA ARG A 116 2.44 7.51 6.63
C ARG A 116 3.54 6.63 7.22
N LEU A 117 3.29 5.34 7.39
CA LEU A 117 4.28 4.38 7.86
C LEU A 117 5.44 4.28 6.85
N LEU A 118 5.16 4.18 5.54
CA LEU A 118 6.21 4.17 4.52
C LEU A 118 7.01 5.46 4.48
N LEU A 119 6.35 6.62 4.62
CA LEU A 119 7.03 7.91 4.71
C LEU A 119 7.92 7.99 5.95
N TRP A 120 7.46 7.44 7.09
CA TRP A 120 8.26 7.31 8.29
C TRP A 120 9.48 6.41 8.07
N CYS A 121 9.32 5.24 7.46
CA CYS A 121 10.42 4.33 7.14
C CYS A 121 11.44 4.99 6.22
N PHE A 122 10.98 5.68 5.18
CA PHE A 122 11.82 6.43 4.25
C PHE A 122 12.60 7.55 4.96
N ALA A 123 11.94 8.30 5.84
CA ALA A 123 12.60 9.35 6.62
C ALA A 123 13.66 8.79 7.60
N ASN A 124 13.43 7.62 8.20
CA ASN A 124 14.39 6.96 9.09
C ASN A 124 15.57 6.30 8.35
N ALA A 125 15.42 6.00 7.06
CA ALA A 125 16.53 5.53 6.22
C ALA A 125 17.52 6.66 5.87
N PHE A 126 17.05 7.92 5.79
CA PHE A 126 17.88 9.07 5.37
C PHE A 126 19.12 9.31 6.27
N PRO A 127 19.00 9.28 7.62
CA PRO A 127 20.17 9.49 8.49
C PRO A 127 21.28 8.45 8.31
N HIS A 128 20.98 7.21 7.89
CA HIS A 128 22.02 6.21 7.62
C HIS A 128 23.03 6.74 6.58
N PHE A 129 22.53 7.30 5.49
CA PHE A 129 23.36 7.83 4.43
C PHE A 129 24.05 9.14 4.82
N ILE A 130 23.41 9.99 5.64
CA ILE A 130 24.05 11.20 6.18
C ILE A 130 25.27 10.80 7.02
N ILE A 131 25.14 9.80 7.90
CA ILE A 131 26.24 9.35 8.76
C ILE A 131 27.37 8.78 7.91
N ASN A 132 27.06 8.02 6.85
CA ASN A 132 28.06 7.49 5.94
C ASN A 132 28.89 8.62 5.28
N ILE A 133 28.19 9.60 4.69
CA ILE A 133 28.84 10.77 4.05
C ILE A 133 29.65 11.58 5.08
N TRP A 134 29.11 11.76 6.29
CA TRP A 134 29.79 12.50 7.34
C TRP A 134 31.07 11.81 7.83
N LEU A 135 31.03 10.49 8.03
CA LEU A 135 32.21 9.70 8.42
C LEU A 135 33.28 9.71 7.32
N ALA A 136 32.88 9.50 6.06
CA ALA A 136 33.78 9.60 4.91
C ALA A 136 34.47 10.98 4.83
N HIS A 137 33.70 12.06 5.05
CA HIS A 137 34.24 13.41 5.08
C HIS A 137 35.20 13.65 6.25
N ARG A 138 34.86 13.14 7.44
CA ARG A 138 35.71 13.27 8.64
C ARG A 138 37.06 12.57 8.46
N GLU A 139 37.06 11.36 7.91
CA GLU A 139 38.29 10.60 7.65
C GLU A 139 39.17 11.28 6.61
N ALA A 140 38.56 11.79 5.54
CA ALA A 140 39.24 12.61 4.55
C ALA A 140 39.92 13.84 5.19
N PHE A 141 39.22 14.54 6.09
CA PHE A 141 39.77 15.71 6.77
C PHE A 141 40.97 15.37 7.68
N HIS A 142 40.92 14.23 8.38
CA HIS A 142 42.04 13.78 9.22
C HIS A 142 43.30 13.48 8.39
N LEU A 143 43.15 12.90 7.20
CA LEU A 143 44.27 12.63 6.29
C LEU A 143 44.89 13.91 5.74
N VAL A 144 44.07 14.91 5.40
CA VAL A 144 44.55 16.22 4.91
C VAL A 144 45.41 16.94 5.96
N LYS A 145 45.09 16.80 7.25
CA LYS A 145 45.84 17.44 8.34
C LYS A 145 47.27 16.90 8.51
N LEU A 146 47.59 15.73 7.93
CA LEU A 146 48.85 15.02 8.14
C LEU A 146 49.95 15.30 7.10
N GLY A 147 49.76 16.13 6.06
CA GLY A 147 50.88 16.44 5.15
C GLY A 147 50.67 17.52 4.08
N ASP A 148 51.79 17.99 3.52
CA ASP A 148 51.92 19.02 2.45
C ASP A 148 51.37 18.60 1.07
N LEU A 149 50.89 17.36 0.92
CA LEU A 149 50.20 16.86 -0.29
C LEU A 149 48.68 17.15 -0.30
N ALA A 150 48.22 17.99 0.62
CA ALA A 150 46.81 18.31 0.88
C ALA A 150 45.99 18.68 -0.36
N SER A 151 46.56 19.40 -1.33
CA SER A 151 45.80 19.94 -2.46
C SER A 151 45.34 18.87 -3.46
N SER A 152 46.14 17.82 -3.68
CA SER A 152 45.78 16.71 -4.59
C SER A 152 44.88 15.69 -3.89
N ALA A 153 45.15 15.41 -2.62
CA ALA A 153 44.31 14.54 -1.80
C ALA A 153 42.88 15.10 -1.66
N GLN A 154 42.74 16.40 -1.42
CA GLN A 154 41.42 17.05 -1.28
C GLN A 154 40.56 16.92 -2.53
N LYS A 155 41.14 17.04 -3.74
CA LYS A 155 40.41 16.90 -5.00
C LYS A 155 39.91 15.46 -5.23
N LEU A 156 40.77 14.48 -4.98
CA LEU A 156 40.41 13.06 -5.11
C LEU A 156 39.34 12.66 -4.08
N MET A 157 39.44 13.17 -2.86
CA MET A 157 38.46 12.91 -1.79
C MET A 157 37.10 13.54 -2.09
N ALA A 158 37.06 14.79 -2.55
CA ALA A 158 35.82 15.44 -2.95
C ALA A 158 35.12 14.69 -4.09
N ALA A 159 35.90 14.16 -5.04
CA ALA A 159 35.39 13.32 -6.12
C ALA A 159 34.79 12.01 -5.60
N ASN A 160 35.44 11.34 -4.64
CA ASN A 160 34.93 10.10 -4.05
C ASN A 160 33.65 10.32 -3.25
N VAL A 161 33.60 11.35 -2.38
CA VAL A 161 32.39 11.67 -1.60
C VAL A 161 31.22 12.03 -2.51
N LEU A 162 31.47 12.80 -3.58
CA LEU A 162 30.44 13.13 -4.56
C LEU A 162 29.97 11.87 -5.31
N HIS A 163 30.89 10.95 -5.63
CA HIS A 163 30.57 9.70 -6.28
C HIS A 163 29.70 8.80 -5.39
N GLU A 164 30.05 8.62 -4.12
CA GLU A 164 29.25 7.86 -3.14
C GLU A 164 27.86 8.47 -2.94
N ALA A 165 27.78 9.79 -2.75
CA ALA A 165 26.51 10.49 -2.63
C ALA A 165 25.63 10.32 -3.88
N HIS A 166 26.24 10.39 -5.06
CA HIS A 166 25.56 10.16 -6.33
C HIS A 166 25.06 8.71 -6.45
N GLN A 167 25.87 7.71 -6.08
CA GLN A 167 25.46 6.31 -6.09
C GLN A 167 24.26 6.09 -5.17
N VAL A 168 24.30 6.57 -3.92
CA VAL A 168 23.19 6.46 -2.98
C VAL A 168 21.93 7.14 -3.52
N ALA A 169 22.06 8.35 -4.08
CA ALA A 169 20.94 9.08 -4.66
C ALA A 169 20.27 8.31 -5.79
N VAL A 170 21.07 7.80 -6.74
CA VAL A 170 20.56 7.10 -7.92
C VAL A 170 19.99 5.73 -7.57
N PHE A 171 20.62 4.98 -6.67
CA PHE A 171 20.25 3.59 -6.38
C PHE A 171 19.17 3.44 -5.31
N TYR A 172 19.04 4.40 -4.39
CA TYR A 172 18.07 4.32 -3.30
C TYR A 172 17.01 5.43 -3.35
N PHE A 173 17.42 6.70 -3.33
CA PHE A 173 16.47 7.81 -3.16
C PHE A 173 15.58 8.03 -4.39
N VAL A 174 16.15 8.06 -5.59
CA VAL A 174 15.38 8.25 -6.83
C VAL A 174 14.30 7.16 -6.98
N PRO A 175 14.62 5.85 -6.95
CA PRO A 175 13.59 4.81 -7.09
C PRO A 175 12.59 4.82 -5.92
N ALA A 176 13.00 5.16 -4.70
CA ALA A 176 12.08 5.27 -3.55
C ALA A 176 11.10 6.44 -3.70
N ILE A 177 11.56 7.61 -4.17
CA ILE A 177 10.71 8.77 -4.43
C ILE A 177 9.75 8.48 -5.59
N VAL A 178 10.25 7.91 -6.69
CA VAL A 178 9.42 7.49 -7.83
C VAL A 178 8.36 6.49 -7.39
N PHE A 179 8.74 5.52 -6.56
CA PHE A 179 7.81 4.58 -5.94
C PHE A 179 6.73 5.30 -5.11
N LEU A 180 7.12 6.21 -4.20
CA LEU A 180 6.18 6.94 -3.35
C LEU A 180 5.22 7.82 -4.17
N LEU A 181 5.69 8.42 -5.27
CA LEU A 181 4.85 9.18 -6.19
C LEU A 181 3.85 8.27 -6.93
N PHE A 182 4.29 7.12 -7.44
CA PHE A 182 3.36 6.17 -8.07
C PHE A 182 2.36 5.59 -7.07
N LEU A 183 2.81 5.28 -5.86
CA LEU A 183 1.93 4.87 -4.79
C LEU A 183 0.91 5.97 -4.50
N PHE A 184 1.35 7.23 -4.34
CA PHE A 184 0.47 8.38 -4.15
C PHE A 184 -0.59 8.49 -5.26
N THR A 185 -0.21 8.33 -6.53
CA THR A 185 -1.18 8.37 -7.65
C THR A 185 -2.18 7.20 -7.62
N SER A 186 -1.79 6.04 -7.07
CA SER A 186 -2.69 4.88 -6.96
C SER A 186 -3.77 5.03 -5.87
N TYR A 187 -3.64 6.02 -4.98
CA TYR A 187 -4.68 6.36 -4.01
C TYR A 187 -5.85 7.13 -4.62
N ASP A 188 -5.64 7.77 -5.76
CA ASP A 188 -6.70 8.45 -6.50
C ASP A 188 -7.51 7.43 -7.31
N THR A 189 -8.31 6.64 -6.60
CA THR A 189 -9.16 5.63 -7.23
C THR A 189 -10.15 6.26 -8.20
N GLU A 190 -10.62 7.48 -7.96
CA GLU A 190 -11.56 8.15 -8.86
C GLU A 190 -10.92 8.48 -10.21
N ALA A 191 -9.65 8.93 -10.22
CA ALA A 191 -8.92 9.17 -11.46
C ALA A 191 -8.66 7.89 -12.28
N LEU A 192 -8.69 6.72 -11.64
CA LEU A 192 -8.51 5.42 -12.30
C LEU A 192 -9.84 4.83 -12.81
N LEU A 193 -10.98 5.31 -12.31
CA LEU A 193 -12.29 4.92 -12.81
C LEU A 193 -12.60 5.67 -14.11
N LEU A 194 -13.45 5.08 -14.95
CA LEU A 194 -13.89 5.74 -16.18
C LEU A 194 -14.56 7.07 -15.79
N PRO A 195 -14.03 8.23 -16.21
CA PRO A 195 -14.62 9.50 -15.84
C PRO A 195 -16.01 9.58 -16.45
N LEU A 196 -16.99 10.06 -15.68
CA LEU A 196 -18.37 10.23 -16.15
C LEU A 196 -18.44 11.07 -17.44
N SER A 197 -17.48 11.97 -17.66
CA SER A 197 -17.37 12.72 -18.92
C SER A 197 -17.28 11.80 -20.14
N LYS A 198 -16.50 10.72 -20.06
CA LYS A 198 -16.35 9.75 -21.15
C LYS A 198 -17.62 8.94 -21.38
N PHE A 199 -18.47 8.80 -20.36
CA PHE A 199 -19.82 8.23 -20.52
C PHE A 199 -20.75 9.15 -21.33
N PHE A 200 -20.51 10.46 -21.36
CA PHE A 200 -21.28 11.41 -22.16
C PHE A 200 -20.76 11.59 -23.60
N GLU A 201 -19.52 11.16 -23.89
CA GLU A 201 -18.90 11.33 -25.21
C GLU A 201 -19.59 10.48 -26.30
N ASP A 202 -20.10 9.29 -25.95
CA ASP A 202 -20.71 8.37 -26.93
C ASP A 202 -22.15 8.76 -27.32
N ASP A 203 -23.01 9.07 -26.34
CA ASP A 203 -24.42 9.48 -26.55
C ASP A 203 -24.93 10.30 -25.36
N PHE A 204 -24.93 11.63 -25.50
CA PHE A 204 -25.29 12.55 -24.43
C PHE A 204 -26.73 12.35 -23.92
N GLU A 205 -27.70 12.13 -24.81
CA GLU A 205 -29.13 12.06 -24.43
C GLU A 205 -29.48 10.73 -23.76
N ALA A 206 -28.93 9.62 -24.28
CA ALA A 206 -29.08 8.32 -23.62
C ALA A 206 -28.40 8.31 -22.25
N SER A 207 -27.17 8.82 -22.16
CA SER A 207 -26.42 8.91 -20.90
C SER A 207 -27.09 9.81 -19.88
N ARG A 208 -27.65 10.95 -20.31
CA ARG A 208 -28.44 11.84 -19.44
C ARG A 208 -29.72 11.17 -18.94
N THR A 209 -30.40 10.40 -19.79
CA THR A 209 -31.62 9.67 -19.41
C THR A 209 -31.31 8.52 -18.46
N ALA A 210 -30.20 7.81 -18.66
CA ALA A 210 -29.71 6.79 -17.74
C ALA A 210 -29.36 7.42 -16.39
N LEU A 211 -28.56 8.50 -16.37
CA LEU A 211 -28.12 9.15 -15.14
C LEU A 211 -29.28 9.71 -14.30
N LYS A 212 -30.40 10.09 -14.91
CA LYS A 212 -31.63 10.48 -14.18
C LYS A 212 -32.25 9.34 -13.37
N ARG A 213 -32.00 8.09 -13.75
CA ARG A 213 -32.53 6.89 -13.07
C ARG A 213 -31.56 6.35 -12.02
N VAL A 214 -30.28 6.69 -12.17
CA VAL A 214 -29.20 6.20 -11.32
C VAL A 214 -29.40 6.68 -9.88
N ARG A 215 -29.40 5.74 -8.93
CA ARG A 215 -29.47 6.05 -7.50
C ARG A 215 -28.06 6.30 -6.98
N PHE A 216 -27.86 7.43 -6.33
CA PHE A 216 -26.58 7.80 -5.73
C PHE A 216 -26.45 7.26 -4.30
N MET A 217 -25.33 6.63 -4.00
CA MET A 217 -25.01 6.07 -2.68
C MET A 217 -23.63 6.53 -2.21
N ARG A 218 -23.47 6.74 -0.91
CA ARG A 218 -22.18 7.01 -0.28
C ARG A 218 -21.46 5.72 0.05
N GLU A 219 -20.15 5.66 -0.13
CA GLU A 219 -19.35 4.48 0.20
C GLU A 219 -19.52 4.02 1.66
N SER A 220 -19.51 4.95 2.61
CA SER A 220 -19.65 4.66 4.04
C SER A 220 -20.99 3.97 4.38
N ASP A 221 -22.10 4.39 3.75
CA ASP A 221 -23.42 3.80 3.95
C ASP A 221 -23.48 2.37 3.38
N VAL A 222 -22.95 2.18 2.17
CA VAL A 222 -22.89 0.86 1.51
C VAL A 222 -21.99 -0.09 2.31
N ALA A 223 -20.80 0.35 2.71
CA ALA A 223 -19.87 -0.43 3.51
C ALA A 223 -20.50 -0.87 4.84
N ALA A 224 -21.18 0.05 5.54
CA ALA A 224 -21.85 -0.26 6.80
C ALA A 224 -22.97 -1.29 6.60
N ARG A 225 -23.70 -1.22 5.48
CA ARG A 225 -24.75 -2.18 5.16
C ARG A 225 -24.20 -3.56 4.83
N VAL A 226 -23.15 -3.64 3.99
CA VAL A 226 -22.47 -4.90 3.65
C VAL A 226 -21.89 -5.56 4.90
N GLN A 227 -21.33 -4.78 5.82
CA GLN A 227 -20.79 -5.31 7.07
C GLN A 227 -21.86 -5.89 8.01
N LYS A 228 -23.07 -5.30 8.03
CA LYS A 228 -24.22 -5.86 8.75
C LYS A 228 -24.75 -7.14 8.12
N GLY A 229 -24.36 -7.44 6.88
CA GLY A 229 -24.83 -8.58 6.10
C GLY A 229 -26.05 -8.24 5.26
N LEU A 230 -26.07 -8.80 4.05
CA LEU A 230 -27.18 -8.74 3.11
C LEU A 230 -28.09 -9.97 3.26
N GLN A 231 -29.38 -9.72 3.25
CA GLN A 231 -30.48 -10.69 3.28
C GLN A 231 -30.81 -11.19 1.88
N LEU A 232 -29.83 -11.89 1.27
CA LEU A 232 -30.03 -12.54 -0.02
C LEU A 232 -31.04 -13.70 0.13
N LYS A 233 -32.09 -13.69 -0.71
CA LYS A 233 -33.16 -14.69 -0.67
C LYS A 233 -32.76 -15.95 -1.44
N GLY A 234 -32.39 -16.99 -0.70
CA GLY A 234 -32.25 -18.37 -1.21
C GLY A 234 -30.92 -18.69 -1.90
N ASP A 235 -30.72 -19.99 -2.13
CA ASP A 235 -29.61 -20.52 -2.92
C ASP A 235 -29.84 -20.15 -4.38
N GLY A 236 -28.90 -19.41 -4.97
CA GLY A 236 -29.04 -18.94 -6.35
C GLY A 236 -29.16 -17.43 -6.51
N ALA A 237 -29.00 -16.66 -5.44
CA ALA A 237 -28.95 -15.20 -5.52
C ALA A 237 -27.94 -14.75 -6.58
N THR A 238 -28.25 -13.67 -7.28
CA THR A 238 -27.38 -13.03 -8.26
C THR A 238 -26.78 -11.76 -7.67
N ILE A 239 -25.69 -11.27 -8.27
CA ILE A 239 -25.13 -9.96 -7.88
C ILE A 239 -26.16 -8.83 -8.02
N GLY A 240 -27.07 -8.93 -8.98
CA GLY A 240 -28.17 -7.98 -9.17
C GLY A 240 -29.14 -7.96 -7.99
N ASP A 241 -29.46 -9.12 -7.41
CA ASP A 241 -30.30 -9.21 -6.21
C ASP A 241 -29.64 -8.54 -5.01
N ALA A 242 -28.32 -8.72 -4.85
CA ALA A 242 -27.55 -8.09 -3.78
C ALA A 242 -27.53 -6.56 -3.92
N PHE A 243 -27.40 -6.06 -5.15
CA PHE A 243 -27.42 -4.62 -5.43
C PHE A 243 -28.82 -4.01 -5.30
N GLN A 244 -29.86 -4.74 -5.70
CA GLN A 244 -31.23 -4.31 -5.47
C GLN A 244 -31.52 -4.19 -3.97
N GLU A 245 -31.08 -5.16 -3.17
CA GLU A 245 -31.20 -5.09 -1.72
C GLU A 245 -30.45 -3.88 -1.13
N LEU A 246 -29.22 -3.62 -1.60
CA LEU A 246 -28.46 -2.44 -1.20
C LEU A 246 -29.20 -1.14 -1.55
N ALA A 247 -29.76 -1.06 -2.75
CA ALA A 247 -30.50 0.10 -3.24
C ALA A 247 -31.77 0.35 -2.42
N ASP A 248 -32.49 -0.71 -2.05
CA ASP A 248 -33.76 -0.59 -1.32
C ASP A 248 -33.53 -0.28 0.17
N THR A 249 -32.48 -0.87 0.76
CA THR A 249 -32.13 -0.59 2.16
C THR A 249 -31.56 0.81 2.35
N THR A 250 -30.70 1.29 1.44
CA THR A 250 -30.20 2.67 1.47
C THR A 250 -31.30 3.70 1.21
N ALA A 251 -32.26 3.42 0.34
CA ALA A 251 -33.42 4.29 0.11
C ALA A 251 -34.32 4.42 1.36
N THR A 252 -34.48 3.32 2.11
CA THR A 252 -35.27 3.31 3.35
C THR A 252 -34.58 4.11 4.45
N ASP A 253 -33.26 4.06 4.53
CA ASP A 253 -32.48 4.75 5.58
C ASP A 253 -32.22 6.24 5.27
N ALA A 254 -32.30 6.66 4.00
CA ALA A 254 -31.95 8.00 3.55
C ALA A 254 -32.55 9.17 4.37
N PRO A 255 -33.85 9.17 4.75
CA PRO A 255 -34.44 10.27 5.54
C PRO A 255 -33.81 10.39 6.93
N ALA A 256 -33.50 9.25 7.55
CA ALA A 256 -32.84 9.20 8.85
C ALA A 256 -31.39 9.66 8.76
N THR A 257 -30.68 9.30 7.68
CA THR A 257 -29.29 9.70 7.45
C THR A 257 -29.15 11.20 7.22
N VAL A 258 -30.06 11.83 6.45
CA VAL A 258 -30.05 13.29 6.23
C VAL A 258 -30.26 14.05 7.55
N ALA A 259 -31.27 13.66 8.33
CA ALA A 259 -31.53 14.26 9.64
C ALA A 259 -30.36 14.08 10.62
N ARG A 260 -29.67 12.93 10.54
CA ARG A 260 -28.49 12.63 11.37
C ARG A 260 -27.26 13.42 10.91
N THR A 261 -27.05 13.61 9.61
CA THR A 261 -25.91 14.35 9.04
C THR A 261 -25.95 15.80 9.49
N SER A 262 -27.12 16.45 9.47
CA SER A 262 -27.26 17.83 9.96
C SER A 262 -26.95 17.97 11.46
N ARG A 263 -27.30 16.95 12.27
CA ARG A 263 -26.96 16.91 13.70
C ARG A 263 -25.49 16.56 13.95
N LEU A 264 -24.88 15.76 13.08
CA LEU A 264 -23.47 15.36 13.15
C LEU A 264 -22.54 16.48 12.69
N GLN A 265 -22.92 17.32 11.71
CA GLN A 265 -22.16 18.52 11.36
C GLN A 265 -22.03 19.48 12.55
N LEU A 266 -23.06 19.57 13.40
CA LEU A 266 -23.01 20.30 14.69
C LEU A 266 -22.15 19.61 15.76
N ARG A 267 -21.92 18.30 15.66
CA ARG A 267 -21.08 17.50 16.60
C ARG A 267 -19.67 17.20 16.08
N ALA A 268 -19.36 17.59 14.84
CA ALA A 268 -18.10 17.25 14.15
C ALA A 268 -16.83 17.75 14.87
N ALA A 269 -16.94 18.71 15.79
CA ALA A 269 -15.85 19.13 16.66
C ALA A 269 -15.51 18.09 17.76
N ALA A 270 -16.51 17.38 18.30
CA ALA A 270 -16.31 16.32 19.29
C ALA A 270 -15.99 14.95 18.64
N ASP A 271 -16.42 14.72 17.40
CA ASP A 271 -16.21 13.47 16.67
C ASP A 271 -14.79 13.30 16.08
N LYS A 272 -13.93 14.32 16.17
CA LYS A 272 -12.53 14.23 15.72
C LYS A 272 -11.77 13.08 16.39
N GLN A 273 -12.15 12.74 17.63
CA GLN A 273 -11.56 11.65 18.40
C GLN A 273 -12.09 10.27 17.99
N ARG A 274 -13.39 10.15 17.65
CA ARG A 274 -13.96 8.93 17.05
C ARG A 274 -13.42 8.65 15.66
N LEU A 275 -13.23 9.69 14.86
CA LEU A 275 -12.61 9.60 13.53
C LEU A 275 -11.20 9.00 13.57
N GLN A 276 -10.48 9.16 14.70
CA GLN A 276 -9.15 8.59 14.88
C GLN A 276 -9.19 7.09 15.25
N GLU A 277 -10.22 6.63 15.98
CA GLU A 277 -10.48 5.21 16.19
C GLU A 277 -11.00 4.53 14.91
N ASP A 278 -11.87 5.21 14.16
CA ASP A 278 -12.33 4.76 12.84
C ASP A 278 -11.18 4.69 11.83
N ALA A 279 -10.12 5.49 11.97
CA ALA A 279 -8.95 5.40 11.12
C ALA A 279 -8.21 4.05 11.24
N ARG A 280 -8.20 3.41 12.41
CA ARG A 280 -7.65 2.04 12.58
C ARG A 280 -8.57 0.99 11.97
N LEU A 281 -9.88 1.19 12.06
CA LEU A 281 -10.87 0.35 11.40
C LEU A 281 -10.88 0.57 9.88
N ARG A 282 -10.34 1.68 9.36
CA ARG A 282 -10.46 2.03 7.94
C ARG A 282 -9.85 0.99 6.99
N VAL A 283 -8.76 0.30 7.38
CA VAL A 283 -8.18 -0.77 6.54
C VAL A 283 -9.13 -1.97 6.43
N THR A 284 -9.80 -2.39 7.51
CA THR A 284 -10.80 -3.47 7.44
C THR A 284 -12.07 -3.02 6.72
N TRP A 285 -12.44 -1.74 6.88
CA TRP A 285 -13.63 -1.17 6.26
C TRP A 285 -13.50 -1.04 4.75
N THR A 286 -12.34 -0.64 4.25
CA THR A 286 -12.10 -0.44 2.80
C THR A 286 -12.12 -1.72 1.97
N MET A 287 -12.10 -2.90 2.63
CA MET A 287 -12.21 -4.21 1.98
C MET A 287 -13.66 -4.73 1.94
N TRP A 288 -14.66 -3.89 2.23
CA TRP A 288 -16.07 -4.26 2.10
C TRP A 288 -16.47 -4.78 0.70
N PRO A 289 -15.88 -4.34 -0.44
CA PRO A 289 -16.30 -4.86 -1.73
C PRO A 289 -15.93 -6.33 -1.92
N ALA A 290 -14.87 -6.83 -1.26
CA ALA A 290 -14.53 -8.26 -1.25
C ALA A 290 -15.73 -9.07 -0.75
N ARG A 291 -16.27 -8.69 0.42
CA ARG A 291 -17.40 -9.37 1.07
C ARG A 291 -18.65 -9.44 0.22
N LEU A 292 -18.86 -8.43 -0.62
CA LEU A 292 -20.00 -8.37 -1.51
C LEU A 292 -19.77 -9.18 -2.79
N LEU A 293 -18.61 -9.02 -3.43
CA LEU A 293 -18.28 -9.65 -4.72
C LEU A 293 -17.93 -11.13 -4.60
N LEU A 294 -17.48 -11.57 -3.43
CA LEU A 294 -17.00 -12.93 -3.18
C LEU A 294 -17.97 -13.74 -2.32
N ASP A 295 -19.17 -13.21 -2.03
CA ASP A 295 -20.20 -13.92 -1.27
C ASP A 295 -20.54 -15.26 -1.99
N PRO A 296 -20.39 -16.42 -1.30
CA PRO A 296 -20.59 -17.73 -1.91
C PRO A 296 -22.04 -17.97 -2.34
N ARG A 297 -23.00 -17.23 -1.80
CA ARG A 297 -24.43 -17.31 -2.18
C ARG A 297 -24.69 -16.79 -3.59
N LEU A 298 -23.76 -16.01 -4.15
CA LEU A 298 -23.85 -15.50 -5.51
C LEU A 298 -23.54 -16.60 -6.53
N SER A 299 -24.56 -17.00 -7.29
CA SER A 299 -24.48 -18.13 -8.23
C SER A 299 -24.31 -17.73 -9.69
N ASP A 300 -24.35 -16.42 -9.99
CA ASP A 300 -24.27 -15.95 -11.37
C ASP A 300 -22.89 -16.25 -11.98
N LYS A 301 -22.90 -16.53 -13.29
CA LYS A 301 -21.69 -16.95 -14.03
C LYS A 301 -20.54 -15.94 -13.90
N GLU A 302 -20.84 -14.64 -13.88
CA GLU A 302 -19.82 -13.60 -13.74
C GLU A 302 -19.15 -13.63 -12.36
N SER A 303 -19.94 -13.78 -11.28
CA SER A 303 -19.45 -13.89 -9.91
C SER A 303 -18.60 -15.14 -9.71
N VAL A 304 -18.99 -16.29 -10.28
CA VAL A 304 -18.19 -17.53 -10.23
C VAL A 304 -16.83 -17.34 -10.91
N ILE A 305 -16.81 -16.75 -12.12
CA ILE A 305 -15.57 -16.47 -12.85
C ILE A 305 -14.69 -15.50 -12.07
N PHE A 306 -15.29 -14.42 -11.54
CA PHE A 306 -14.56 -13.43 -10.76
C PHE A 306 -13.93 -14.04 -9.49
N ARG A 307 -14.67 -14.87 -8.74
CA ARG A 307 -14.13 -15.60 -7.59
C ARG A 307 -12.94 -16.47 -7.99
N CYS A 308 -13.05 -17.24 -9.08
CA CYS A 308 -11.94 -18.07 -9.55
C CYS A 308 -10.67 -17.23 -9.82
N LEU A 309 -10.81 -16.15 -10.60
CA LEU A 309 -9.70 -15.24 -10.91
C LEU A 309 -9.15 -14.55 -9.65
N TRP A 310 -10.02 -14.19 -8.72
CA TRP A 310 -9.63 -13.60 -7.44
C TRP A 310 -8.75 -14.54 -6.60
N HIS A 311 -9.08 -15.84 -6.54
CA HIS A 311 -8.24 -16.81 -5.83
C HIS A 311 -6.88 -16.99 -6.51
N VAL A 312 -6.83 -17.00 -7.84
CA VAL A 312 -5.55 -17.02 -8.59
C VAL A 312 -4.72 -15.78 -8.27
N PHE A 313 -5.34 -14.61 -8.27
CA PHE A 313 -4.68 -13.34 -7.93
C PHE A 313 -4.16 -13.34 -6.47
N LEU A 314 -4.96 -13.81 -5.52
CA LEU A 314 -4.55 -13.98 -4.13
C LEU A 314 -3.41 -15.00 -3.96
N ALA A 315 -3.39 -16.07 -4.76
CA ALA A 315 -2.29 -17.03 -4.74
C ALA A 315 -0.97 -16.38 -5.20
N VAL A 316 -1.02 -15.53 -6.24
CA VAL A 316 0.15 -14.76 -6.70
C VAL A 316 0.61 -13.78 -5.63
N ILE A 317 -0.31 -13.03 -5.01
CA ILE A 317 0.03 -12.12 -3.90
C ILE A 317 0.64 -12.91 -2.72
N GLY A 318 0.06 -14.07 -2.40
CA GLY A 318 0.57 -14.95 -1.35
C GLY A 318 2.00 -15.39 -1.59
N LEU A 319 2.34 -15.76 -2.83
CA LEU A 319 3.71 -16.10 -3.21
C LEU A 319 4.66 -14.90 -3.03
N LEU A 320 4.27 -13.71 -3.47
CA LEU A 320 5.08 -12.48 -3.30
C LEU A 320 5.27 -12.12 -1.82
N MET A 321 4.23 -12.27 -1.00
CA MET A 321 4.32 -12.08 0.45
C MET A 321 5.24 -13.11 1.10
N LEU A 322 5.25 -14.35 0.61
CA LEU A 322 6.18 -15.39 1.07
C LEU A 322 7.64 -15.00 0.81
N VAL A 323 7.93 -14.39 -0.35
CA VAL A 323 9.26 -13.82 -0.65
C VAL A 323 9.62 -12.70 0.34
N VAL A 324 8.68 -11.80 0.63
CA VAL A 324 8.88 -10.72 1.63
C VAL A 324 9.21 -11.31 3.00
N PHE A 325 8.44 -12.31 3.47
CA PHE A 325 8.72 -12.98 4.75
C PHE A 325 10.05 -13.69 4.76
N TYR A 326 10.39 -14.41 3.69
CA TYR A 326 11.67 -15.08 3.57
C TYR A 326 12.83 -14.07 3.70
N CYS A 327 12.79 -12.96 2.97
CA CYS A 327 13.80 -11.92 3.05
C CYS A 327 13.92 -11.32 4.45
N LEU A 328 12.80 -10.96 5.10
CA LEU A 328 12.81 -10.43 6.47
C LEU A 328 13.36 -11.45 7.48
N SER A 329 12.94 -12.72 7.38
CA SER A 329 13.42 -13.78 8.26
C SER A 329 14.92 -14.03 8.09
N CYS A 330 15.45 -13.97 6.87
CA CYS A 330 16.88 -14.07 6.64
C CYS A 330 17.66 -12.92 7.26
N GLN A 331 17.16 -11.68 7.20
CA GLN A 331 17.80 -10.53 7.85
C GLN A 331 17.78 -10.68 9.37
N ILE A 332 16.61 -10.97 9.95
CA ILE A 332 16.46 -11.17 11.40
C ILE A 332 17.41 -12.28 11.89
N TRP A 333 17.47 -13.41 11.18
CA TRP A 333 18.34 -14.52 11.57
C TRP A 333 19.82 -14.13 11.55
N LYS A 334 20.24 -13.37 10.53
CA LYS A 334 21.61 -12.88 10.41
C LYS A 334 21.95 -11.93 11.57
N ASP A 335 21.16 -10.88 11.76
CA ASP A 335 21.44 -9.85 12.76
C ASP A 335 21.33 -10.42 14.20
N VAL A 336 20.43 -11.39 14.45
CA VAL A 336 20.40 -12.14 15.72
C VAL A 336 21.69 -12.95 15.93
N GLY A 337 22.23 -13.56 14.88
CA GLY A 337 23.50 -14.28 14.93
C GLY A 337 24.68 -13.35 15.24
N ASP A 338 24.68 -12.14 14.68
CA ASP A 338 25.69 -11.12 14.93
C ASP A 338 25.62 -10.61 16.40
N VAL A 339 24.42 -10.38 16.93
CA VAL A 339 24.20 -10.06 18.36
C VAL A 339 24.69 -11.19 19.26
N TRP A 340 24.37 -12.45 18.93
CA TRP A 340 24.83 -13.62 19.70
C TRP A 340 26.36 -13.75 19.72
N SER A 341 27.01 -13.29 18.66
CA SER A 341 28.47 -13.24 18.53
C SER A 341 29.10 -12.07 19.30
N GLY A 342 28.31 -11.27 20.01
CA GLY A 342 28.77 -10.16 20.85
C GLY A 342 28.65 -8.77 20.22
N GLN A 343 28.08 -8.64 19.02
CA GLN A 343 27.86 -7.34 18.36
C GLN A 343 26.58 -6.68 18.91
N MET A 344 26.64 -6.20 20.14
CA MET A 344 25.50 -5.58 20.82
C MET A 344 24.84 -4.40 20.07
N PRO A 345 25.54 -3.57 19.27
CA PRO A 345 24.90 -2.50 18.51
C PRO A 345 23.79 -2.98 17.55
N ASP A 346 23.90 -4.20 17.04
CA ASP A 346 22.96 -4.80 16.08
C ASP A 346 21.58 -5.09 16.70
N MET A 347 21.49 -5.10 18.04
CA MET A 347 20.23 -5.27 18.77
C MET A 347 19.18 -4.22 18.38
N ALA A 348 19.60 -2.99 18.08
CA ALA A 348 18.70 -1.94 17.63
C ALA A 348 18.12 -2.22 16.23
N GLY A 349 18.94 -2.78 15.33
CA GLY A 349 18.51 -3.25 14.02
C GLY A 349 17.50 -4.38 14.14
N VAL A 350 17.82 -5.42 14.91
CA VAL A 350 16.95 -6.58 15.16
C VAL A 350 15.55 -6.15 15.63
N LEU A 351 15.45 -5.19 16.56
CA LEU A 351 14.16 -4.69 17.03
C LEU A 351 13.33 -4.07 15.91
N VAL A 352 13.96 -3.25 15.05
CA VAL A 352 13.30 -2.64 13.89
C VAL A 352 12.80 -3.71 12.92
N GLU A 353 13.63 -4.72 12.65
CA GLU A 353 13.28 -5.82 11.73
C GLU A 353 12.10 -6.65 12.26
N PHE A 354 12.07 -6.98 13.55
CA PHE A 354 10.93 -7.66 14.16
C PHE A 354 9.63 -6.86 14.08
N VAL A 355 9.69 -5.54 14.30
CA VAL A 355 8.52 -4.66 14.16
C VAL A 355 8.00 -4.69 12.72
N HIS A 356 8.87 -4.57 11.72
CA HIS A 356 8.48 -4.63 10.31
C HIS A 356 7.92 -6.00 9.92
N PHE A 357 8.51 -7.08 10.43
CA PHE A 357 7.98 -8.44 10.25
C PHE A 357 6.57 -8.58 10.84
N GLY A 358 6.35 -8.07 12.06
CA GLY A 358 5.03 -8.07 12.69
C GLY A 358 3.99 -7.29 11.88
N ILE A 359 4.37 -6.14 11.32
CA ILE A 359 3.49 -5.35 10.45
C ILE A 359 3.18 -6.10 9.15
N ALA A 360 4.19 -6.67 8.48
CA ALA A 360 3.99 -7.46 7.26
C ALA A 360 3.10 -8.68 7.52
N ALA A 361 3.28 -9.36 8.66
CA ALA A 361 2.44 -10.47 9.12
C ALA A 361 1.00 -10.01 9.34
N TYR A 362 0.79 -8.88 10.02
CA TYR A 362 -0.53 -8.31 10.21
C TYR A 362 -1.23 -8.00 8.88
N LEU A 363 -0.55 -7.39 7.92
CA LEU A 363 -1.09 -7.10 6.59
C LEU A 363 -1.46 -8.38 5.83
N CYS A 364 -0.60 -9.40 5.90
CA CYS A 364 -0.85 -10.71 5.30
C CYS A 364 -2.10 -11.37 5.91
N ILE A 365 -2.18 -11.47 7.24
CA ILE A 365 -3.33 -12.02 7.95
C ILE A 365 -4.60 -11.26 7.57
N MET A 366 -4.53 -9.93 7.53
CA MET A 366 -5.64 -9.07 7.12
C MET A 366 -6.14 -9.39 5.71
N LEU A 367 -5.23 -9.57 4.75
CA LEU A 367 -5.57 -9.93 3.37
C LEU A 367 -6.27 -11.29 3.29
N PHE A 368 -5.68 -12.32 3.89
CA PHE A 368 -6.21 -13.69 3.81
C PHE A 368 -7.44 -13.92 4.68
N ARG A 369 -7.58 -13.23 5.82
CA ARG A 369 -8.75 -13.36 6.69
C ARG A 369 -10.03 -12.89 6.00
N GLN A 370 -9.96 -11.86 5.16
CA GLN A 370 -11.14 -11.41 4.40
C GLN A 370 -11.60 -12.52 3.46
N SER A 371 -10.69 -13.09 2.69
CA SER A 371 -11.00 -14.21 1.78
C SER A 371 -11.47 -15.48 2.52
N ALA A 372 -10.85 -15.83 3.66
CA ALA A 372 -11.23 -17.02 4.42
C ALA A 372 -12.60 -16.88 5.09
N SER A 373 -12.96 -15.68 5.55
CA SER A 373 -14.25 -15.43 6.21
C SER A 373 -15.46 -15.63 5.30
N GLU A 374 -15.23 -15.60 3.98
CA GLU A 374 -16.24 -15.83 2.95
C GLU A 374 -16.39 -17.32 2.65
N ALA A 375 -15.31 -18.10 2.70
CA ALA A 375 -15.37 -19.54 2.46
C ALA A 375 -16.08 -20.33 3.57
N SER A 376 -16.21 -19.76 4.78
CA SER A 376 -16.81 -20.43 5.94
C SER A 376 -18.30 -20.14 6.15
N ARG A 377 -18.93 -19.32 5.29
CA ARG A 377 -20.37 -19.02 5.34
C ARG A 377 -21.09 -19.79 4.24
#